data_AF-A0A9E0ZGN6-F1
#
_entry.id   AF-A0A9E0ZGN6-F1
#
_cell.length_a   1.000
_cell.length_b   1.000
_cell.length_c   1.000
_cell.angle_alpha   90.00
_cell.angle_beta   90.00
_cell.angle_gamma   90.00
#
_symmetry.space_group_name_H-M   'P 1'
#
loop_
_entity.id
_entity.type
_entity.pdbx_description
1 polymer ?
#
loop_
_entity_poly.entity_id
_entity_poly.type
_entity_poly.pdbx_seq_one_letter_code
_entity_poly.pdbx_strand_id
1 'polypeptide(L)' 'MDLEAGCSFDEKEMKKLWELLGEVPVNNDDEIEEEFLGFPEGTHKEEVWHWFDELYPAGVCRLIMGGK' A
#
# COMPACT_ATOMS: atom_id res chain seq x y z
N MET A 1 -28.86 5.08 -10.80
CA MET A 1 -28.15 3.80 -10.95
C MET A 1 -26.85 3.98 -10.20
N ASP A 2 -26.90 3.61 -8.94
CA ASP A 2 -25.80 3.53 -7.99
C ASP A 2 -24.84 2.42 -8.47
N LEU A 3 -23.68 2.77 -9.00
CA LEU A 3 -22.54 1.84 -9.09
C LEU A 3 -21.27 2.58 -9.54
N GLU A 4 -20.62 3.33 -8.64
CA GLU A 4 -19.17 3.57 -8.76
C GLU A 4 -18.61 3.98 -7.40
N ALA A 5 -18.89 3.18 -6.37
CA ALA A 5 -18.00 3.09 -5.22
C ALA A 5 -16.80 2.20 -5.61
N GLY A 6 -16.07 2.63 -6.64
CA GLY A 6 -14.70 2.15 -6.80
C GLY A 6 -13.96 2.66 -5.58
N CYS A 7 -13.44 1.76 -4.75
CA CYS A 7 -12.50 2.11 -3.69
C CYS A 7 -11.20 2.56 -4.37
N SER A 8 -11.23 3.72 -5.03
CA SER A 8 -10.06 4.34 -5.61
C SER A 8 -9.46 5.19 -4.51
N PHE A 9 -8.59 4.60 -3.70
CA PHE A 9 -7.65 5.37 -2.92
C PHE A 9 -6.99 6.40 -3.87
N ASP A 10 -7.22 7.68 -3.62
CA ASP A 10 -6.61 8.77 -4.39
C ASP A 10 -5.07 8.67 -4.31
N GLU A 11 -4.33 9.28 -5.26
CA GLU A 11 -2.84 9.27 -5.21
C GLU A 11 -2.30 9.75 -3.85
N LYS A 12 -3.04 10.66 -3.21
CA LYS A 12 -2.67 11.28 -1.94
C LYS A 12 -2.83 10.30 -0.79
N GLU A 13 -3.93 9.56 -0.78
CA GLU A 13 -4.16 8.49 0.19
C GLU A 13 -3.08 7.42 -0.02
N MET A 14 -2.78 7.06 -1.26
CA MET A 14 -1.76 6.08 -1.59
C MET A 14 -0.36 6.49 -1.11
N LYS A 15 0.07 7.73 -1.38
CA LYS A 15 1.33 8.28 -0.85
C LYS A 15 1.38 8.22 0.66
N LYS A 16 0.29 8.62 1.31
CA LYS A 16 0.21 8.61 2.76
C LYS A 16 0.31 7.20 3.33
N LEU A 17 -0.35 6.23 2.70
CA LEU A 17 -0.23 4.84 3.12
C LEU A 17 1.18 4.28 2.87
N TRP A 18 1.84 4.64 1.78
CA TRP A 18 3.24 4.28 1.55
C TRP A 18 4.18 4.87 2.60
N GLU A 19 3.98 6.14 2.97
CA GLU A 19 4.73 6.79 4.05
C GLU A 19 4.48 6.07 5.38
N LEU A 20 3.22 5.79 5.72
CA LEU A 20 2.87 5.07 6.94
C LEU A 20 3.48 3.66 6.97
N LEU A 21 3.47 2.92 5.86
CA LEU A 21 4.10 1.60 5.79
C LEU A 21 5.61 1.66 6.04
N GLY A 22 6.27 2.75 5.65
CA GLY A 22 7.68 2.99 5.96
C GLY A 22 7.94 3.44 7.39
N GLU A 23 6.92 3.96 8.08
CA GLU A 23 6.97 4.35 9.50
C GLU A 23 6.55 3.21 10.44
N VAL A 24 5.80 2.21 9.95
CA VAL A 24 5.39 1.05 10.75
C VAL A 24 6.62 0.24 11.17
N PRO A 25 6.79 -0.03 12.47
CA PRO A 25 7.86 -0.89 12.96
C PRO A 25 7.70 -2.30 12.39
N VAL A 26 8.79 -2.81 11.82
CA VAL A 26 8.87 -4.19 11.32
C VAL A 26 9.86 -4.98 12.17
N ASN A 27 9.56 -6.26 12.37
CA ASN A 27 10.42 -7.17 13.12
C ASN A 27 11.64 -7.62 12.29
N ASN A 28 12.45 -8.56 12.83
CA ASN A 28 13.61 -9.10 12.13
C ASN A 28 13.27 -9.99 10.92
N ASP A 29 12.02 -10.43 10.81
CA ASP A 29 11.48 -11.24 9.71
C ASP A 29 10.71 -10.37 8.69
N ASP A 30 10.84 -9.03 8.77
CA ASP A 30 10.15 -8.08 7.89
C ASP A 30 8.62 -8.14 8.00
N GLU A 31 8.09 -8.57 9.14
CA GLU A 31 6.67 -8.56 9.48
C GLU A 31 6.31 -7.27 10.22
N ILE A 32 5.17 -6.66 9.88
CA ILE A 32 4.64 -5.48 10.58
C ILE A 32 4.33 -5.84 12.03
N GLU A 33 4.82 -5.06 12.99
CA GLU A 33 4.51 -5.25 14.41
C GLU A 33 3.19 -4.58 14.81
N GLU A 34 2.52 -3.91 13.88
CA GLU A 34 1.24 -3.21 14.08
C GLU A 34 0.23 -3.54 12.98
N GLU A 35 -1.06 -3.42 13.27
CA GLU A 35 -2.11 -3.57 12.25
C GLU A 35 -2.01 -2.46 11.19
N PHE A 36 -2.05 -2.84 9.92
CA PHE A 36 -1.94 -1.89 8.82
C PHE A 36 -2.91 -2.22 7.69
N LEU A 37 -3.81 -1.28 7.33
CA LEU A 37 -4.76 -1.44 6.22
C LEU A 37 -5.65 -2.71 6.28
N GLY A 38 -5.88 -3.26 7.48
CA GLY A 38 -6.62 -4.51 7.66
C GLY A 38 -5.76 -5.78 7.64
N PHE A 39 -4.44 -5.64 7.46
CA PHE A 39 -3.47 -6.69 7.76
C PHE A 39 -3.17 -6.68 9.27
N PRO A 40 -3.26 -7.84 9.95
CA PRO A 40 -2.91 -7.94 11.37
C PRO A 40 -1.40 -7.81 11.59
N GLU A 41 -1.00 -7.53 12.83
CA GLU A 41 0.39 -7.65 13.27
C GLU A 41 0.93 -9.06 12.95
N GLY A 42 2.19 -9.14 12.52
CA GLY A 42 2.81 -10.36 11.99
C GLY A 42 2.61 -10.57 10.49
N THR A 43 2.10 -9.59 9.75
CA THR A 43 2.01 -9.68 8.28
C THR A 43 3.33 -9.22 7.63
N HIS A 44 3.89 -10.00 6.71
CA HIS A 44 5.07 -9.57 5.97
C HIS A 44 4.82 -8.27 5.19
N LYS A 45 5.75 -7.31 5.30
CA LYS A 45 5.69 -6.03 4.57
C LYS A 45 5.64 -6.24 3.05
N GLU A 46 6.24 -7.33 2.58
CA GLU A 46 6.26 -7.72 1.16
C GLU A 46 4.87 -8.17 0.67
N GLU A 47 4.04 -8.79 1.52
CA GLU A 47 2.63 -9.07 1.20
C GLU A 47 1.84 -7.76 1.06
N VAL A 48 2.07 -6.81 1.97
CA VAL A 48 1.46 -5.47 1.89
C VAL A 48 1.89 -4.78 0.60
N TRP A 49 3.19 -4.78 0.27
CA TRP A 49 3.71 -4.25 -1.00
C TRP A 49 3.12 -4.92 -2.23
N HIS A 50 2.99 -6.25 -2.23
CA HIS A 50 2.38 -7.00 -3.31
C HIS A 50 0.91 -6.60 -3.49
N TRP A 51 0.15 -6.50 -2.40
CA TRP A 51 -1.22 -6.02 -2.44
C TRP A 51 -1.33 -4.58 -2.98
N PHE A 52 -0.38 -3.70 -2.63
CA PHE A 52 -0.29 -2.36 -3.19
C PHE A 52 -0.07 -2.37 -4.71
N ASP A 53 0.81 -3.23 -5.21
CA ASP A 53 1.09 -3.38 -6.64
C ASP A 53 -0.11 -3.97 -7.40
N GLU A 54 -0.80 -4.95 -6.82
CA GLU A 54 -2.00 -5.57 -7.40
C GLU A 54 -3.21 -4.64 -7.45
N LEU A 55 -3.42 -3.83 -6.40
CA LEU A 55 -4.48 -2.82 -6.39
C LEU A 55 -4.21 -1.66 -7.34
N TYR A 56 -2.96 -1.46 -7.73
CA TYR A 56 -2.56 -0.42 -8.67
C TYR A 56 -1.93 -1.06 -9.91
N PRO A 57 -2.72 -1.58 -10.87
CA PRO A 57 -2.17 -2.14 -12.12
C PRO A 57 -1.48 -1.08 -13.00
N ALA A 58 -1.60 0.21 -12.66
CA ALA A 58 -0.80 1.29 -13.24
C ALA A 58 0.61 1.43 -12.60
N GLY A 59 0.84 0.74 -11.48
CA GLY A 59 2.09 0.57 -10.77
C GLY A 59 2.62 1.82 -10.08
N VAL A 60 3.29 1.63 -8.94
CA VAL A 60 4.27 2.60 -8.40
C VAL A 60 5.35 2.91 -9.46
N CYS A 61 5.56 2.01 -10.42
CA CYS A 61 6.35 2.24 -11.64
C CYS A 61 5.97 3.51 -12.40
N ARG A 62 4.69 3.93 -12.46
CA ARG A 62 4.31 5.19 -13.12
C ARG A 62 4.72 6.42 -12.32
N LEU A 63 4.79 6.32 -10.99
CA LEU A 63 5.30 7.37 -10.12
C LEU A 63 6.83 7.50 -10.20
N ILE A 64 7.56 6.39 -10.38
CA ILE A 64 9.02 6.40 -10.46
C ILE A 64 9.54 6.71 -11.88
N MET A 65 8.77 6.42 -12.94
CA MET A 65 9.21 6.60 -14.35
C MET A 65 8.33 7.50 -15.24
N GLY A 66 7.37 8.26 -14.70
CA GLY A 66 6.36 8.97 -15.51
C GLY A 66 6.51 10.47 -15.70
N GLY A 67 7.69 11.05 -15.44
CA GLY A 67 7.96 12.47 -15.62
C GLY A 67 8.50 12.83 -17.02
N LYS A 68 7.70 12.65 -18.08
CA LYS A 68 7.80 13.48 -19.30
C LYS A 68 6.56 13.39 -20.19
#